data_AF-A0A520CVB9-F1
#
_entry.id   AF-A0A520CVB9-F1
#
_cell.length_a   1.000
_cell.length_b   1.000
_cell.length_c   1.000
_cell.angle_alpha   90.00
_cell.angle_beta   90.00
_cell.angle_gamma   90.00
#
_symmetry.space_group_name_H-M   'P 1'
#
loop_
_entity.id
_entity.type
_entity.pdbx_description
1 polymer ?
#
loop_
_entity_poly.entity_id
_entity_poly.type
_entity_poly.pdbx_seq_one_letter_code
_entity_poly.pdbx_strand_id
1 'polypeptide(L)'
;MRKLMILALTGIAMLTNSVKAQKIYDFVSVENQPTYPGGIAKFYEYMKSEIKYPEVAKNKKIQGKVFVSFTVEKNGKLDDVVIT
;
A
#
# COMPACT_ATOMS: atom_id res chain seq x y z
N MET A 1 33.53 8.12 -30.01
CA MET A 1 32.85 6.81 -30.00
C MET A 1 32.16 6.47 -28.66
N ARG A 2 32.73 6.79 -27.49
CA ARG A 2 32.12 6.50 -26.17
C ARG A 2 30.84 7.30 -25.81
N LYS A 3 30.65 8.50 -26.38
CA LYS A 3 29.45 9.33 -26.15
C LYS A 3 28.19 8.83 -26.89
N LEU A 4 28.33 7.95 -27.88
CA LEU A 4 27.20 7.44 -28.67
C LEU A 4 26.51 6.22 -28.03
N MET A 5 27.22 5.46 -27.17
CA MET A 5 26.64 4.31 -26.46
C MET A 5 25.77 4.73 -25.26
N ILE A 6 26.01 5.88 -24.64
CA ILE A 6 25.23 6.35 -23.48
C ILE A 6 23.82 6.78 -23.88
N LEU A 7 23.64 7.38 -25.07
CA LEU A 7 22.33 7.79 -25.58
C LEU A 7 21.41 6.59 -25.88
N ALA A 8 21.97 5.47 -26.32
CA ALA A 8 21.20 4.25 -26.57
C ALA A 8 20.73 3.60 -25.26
N LEU A 9 21.52 3.70 -24.19
CA LEU A 9 21.19 3.10 -22.90
C LEU A 9 20.12 3.90 -22.14
N THR A 10 20.12 5.23 -22.25
CA THR A 10 19.05 6.07 -21.68
C THR A 10 17.74 5.98 -22.46
N GLY A 11 17.79 5.78 -23.78
CA GLY A 11 16.61 5.62 -24.63
C GLY A 11 15.81 4.34 -24.36
N ILE A 12 16.49 3.24 -24.00
CA ILE A 12 15.83 1.96 -23.66
C ILE A 12 15.11 2.04 -22.30
N ALA A 13 15.63 2.82 -21.35
CA ALA A 13 15.03 2.96 -20.01
C ALA A 13 13.68 3.72 -20.02
N MET A 14 13.42 4.56 -21.02
CA MET A 14 12.18 5.34 -21.09
C MET A 14 10.98 4.55 -21.67
N LEU A 15 11.20 3.42 -22.34
CA LEU A 15 10.13 2.67 -23.03
C LEU A 15 9.47 1.56 -22.20
N THR A 16 9.92 1.30 -20.96
CA THR A 16 9.37 0.19 -20.15
C THR A 16 8.36 0.61 -19.08
N ASN A 17 8.05 1.89 -18.92
CA ASN A 17 6.98 2.33 -18.01
C ASN A 17 5.60 2.24 -18.69
N SER A 18 5.25 1.04 -19.15
CA SER A 18 3.86 0.72 -19.46
C SER A 18 3.14 0.57 -18.13
N VAL A 19 2.52 1.64 -17.63
CA VAL A 19 1.62 1.61 -16.48
C VAL A 19 0.47 0.68 -16.84
N LYS A 20 0.58 -0.59 -16.45
CA LYS A 20 -0.48 -1.57 -16.64
C LYS A 20 -1.60 -1.15 -15.71
N ALA A 21 -2.74 -0.74 -16.25
CA ALA A 21 -3.94 -0.51 -15.44
C ALA A 21 -4.28 -1.82 -14.70
N GLN A 22 -4.03 -1.85 -13.40
CA GLN A 22 -4.23 -3.03 -12.58
C GLN A 22 -5.69 -3.07 -12.16
N LYS A 23 -6.41 -4.12 -12.57
CA LYS A 23 -7.81 -4.33 -12.18
C LYS A 23 -7.88 -4.61 -10.69
N ILE A 24 -8.65 -3.78 -9.96
CA ILE A 24 -8.99 -4.00 -8.55
C ILE A 24 -10.13 -5.03 -8.49
N TYR A 25 -10.04 -5.98 -7.55
CA TYR A 25 -11.03 -7.03 -7.35
C TYR A 25 -11.73 -6.85 -6.01
N ASP A 26 -13.05 -7.02 -5.99
CA ASP A 26 -13.81 -7.07 -4.74
C ASP A 26 -13.51 -8.34 -3.97
N PHE A 27 -13.66 -8.28 -2.64
CA PHE A 27 -13.40 -9.39 -1.72
C PHE A 27 -14.19 -10.68 -2.04
N VAL A 28 -15.38 -10.56 -2.66
CA VAL A 28 -16.21 -11.71 -3.09
C VAL A 28 -15.77 -12.33 -4.41
N SER A 29 -14.97 -11.61 -5.20
CA SER A 29 -14.60 -12.01 -6.56
C SER A 29 -13.27 -12.78 -6.62
N VAL A 30 -12.63 -13.02 -5.47
CA VAL A 30 -11.33 -13.68 -5.38
C VAL A 30 -11.43 -14.93 -4.53
N GLU A 31 -10.97 -16.06 -5.06
CA GLU A 31 -10.92 -17.34 -4.35
C GLU A 31 -9.97 -17.29 -3.14
N ASN A 32 -8.79 -16.65 -3.32
CA ASN A 32 -7.78 -16.48 -2.29
C ASN A 32 -7.72 -15.03 -1.82
N GLN A 33 -8.30 -14.76 -0.65
CA GLN A 33 -8.28 -13.44 -0.05
C GLN A 33 -6.89 -13.10 0.55
N PRO A 34 -6.47 -11.83 0.50
CA PRO A 34 -5.25 -11.41 1.17
C PRO A 34 -5.39 -11.62 2.68
N THR A 35 -4.37 -12.21 3.29
CA THR A 35 -4.31 -12.44 4.73
C THR A 35 -2.99 -11.94 5.29
N TYR A 36 -3.02 -11.40 6.50
CA TYR A 36 -1.80 -10.98 7.18
C TYR A 36 -1.00 -12.22 7.62
N PRO A 37 0.34 -12.22 7.51
CA PRO A 37 1.16 -13.33 8.01
C PRO A 37 0.89 -13.60 9.50
N GLY A 38 0.45 -14.81 9.82
CA GLY A 38 0.04 -15.17 11.20
C GLY A 38 -1.41 -14.80 11.56
N GLY A 39 -2.20 -14.35 10.58
CA GLY A 39 -3.63 -14.09 10.73
C GLY A 39 -3.96 -12.72 11.34
N ILE A 40 -5.26 -12.45 11.45
CA ILE A 40 -5.78 -11.15 11.88
C ILE A 40 -5.38 -10.79 13.33
N ALA A 41 -5.16 -11.79 14.19
CA ALA A 41 -4.71 -11.56 15.55
C ALA A 41 -3.33 -10.89 15.58
N LYS A 42 -2.38 -11.38 14.77
CA LYS A 42 -1.04 -10.79 14.62
C LYS A 42 -1.07 -9.41 13.96
N PHE A 43 -2.00 -9.19 13.04
CA PHE A 43 -2.24 -7.86 12.50
C PHE A 43 -2.61 -6.86 13.59
N TYR A 44 -3.59 -7.18 14.45
CA TYR A 44 -3.97 -6.28 15.54
C TYR A 44 -2.88 -6.09 16.60
N GLU A 45 -2.05 -7.10 16.84
CA GLU A 45 -0.87 -6.98 17.70
C GLU A 45 0.12 -5.94 17.13
N TYR A 46 0.43 -6.02 15.84
CA TYR A 46 1.26 -5.05 15.14
C TYR A 46 0.64 -3.65 15.14
N MET A 47 -0.65 -3.51 14.85
CA MET A 47 -1.30 -2.20 14.85
C MET A 47 -1.24 -1.52 16.23
N LYS A 48 -1.32 -2.29 17.32
CA LYS A 48 -1.18 -1.73 18.68
C LYS A 48 0.22 -1.17 18.95
N SER A 49 1.28 -1.75 18.37
CA SER A 49 2.65 -1.23 18.53
C SER A 49 2.91 -0.01 17.66
N GLU A 50 2.30 0.04 16.47
CA GLU A 50 2.56 1.11 15.49
C GLU A 50 1.64 2.33 15.61
N ILE A 51 0.38 2.16 16.01
CA ILE A 51 -0.56 3.29 16.11
C ILE A 51 -0.17 4.17 17.30
N LYS A 52 0.27 5.40 17.01
CA LYS A 52 0.56 6.44 18.01
C LYS A 52 -0.58 7.44 18.08
N TYR A 53 -1.20 7.55 19.25
CA TYR A 53 -2.26 8.53 19.48
C TYR A 53 -1.68 9.95 19.53
N PRO A 54 -2.17 10.92 18.74
CA PRO A 54 -1.64 12.28 18.76
C PRO A 54 -1.78 12.96 20.13
N GLU A 55 -0.72 13.60 20.62
CA GLU A 55 -0.72 14.26 21.94
C GLU A 55 -1.77 15.37 22.04
N VAL A 56 -1.97 16.14 20.96
CA VAL A 56 -3.00 17.18 20.91
C VAL A 56 -4.40 16.60 21.11
N ALA A 57 -4.68 15.43 20.51
CA ALA A 57 -5.94 14.74 20.68
C ALA A 57 -6.10 14.21 22.11
N LYS A 58 -5.03 13.69 22.71
CA LYS A 58 -5.01 13.23 24.11
C LYS A 58 -5.32 14.35 25.10
N ASN A 59 -4.64 15.49 24.96
CA ASN A 59 -4.80 16.64 25.85
C ASN A 59 -6.19 17.26 25.74
N LYS A 60 -6.74 17.29 24.52
CA LYS A 60 -8.09 17.80 24.25
C LYS A 60 -9.19 16.76 24.46
N LYS A 61 -8.85 15.55 24.93
CA LYS A 61 -9.78 14.41 25.12
C LYS A 61 -10.65 14.13 23.88
N ILE A 62 -10.10 14.37 22.68
CA ILE A 62 -10.77 14.05 21.42
C ILE A 62 -10.82 12.52 21.33
N GLN A 63 -11.95 11.99 20.86
CA GLN A 63 -12.17 10.55 20.64
C GLN A 63 -12.95 10.37 19.33
N GLY A 64 -12.73 9.25 18.66
CA GLY A 64 -13.42 8.95 17.41
C GLY A 64 -13.03 7.59 16.86
N LYS A 65 -13.71 7.20 15.79
CA LYS A 65 -13.36 6.03 14.97
C LYS A 65 -12.82 6.54 13.65
N VAL A 66 -11.76 5.92 13.17
CA VAL A 66 -11.17 6.19 11.84
C VAL A 66 -11.42 4.96 10.99
N PHE A 67 -12.09 5.13 9.86
CA PHE A 67 -12.22 4.07 8.86
C PHE A 67 -11.13 4.28 7.82
N VAL A 68 -10.42 3.20 7.49
CA VAL A 68 -9.35 3.22 6.48
C VAL A 68 -9.63 2.12 5.49
N SER A 69 -9.59 2.48 4.20
CA SER A 69 -9.70 1.56 3.07
C SER A 69 -8.38 1.53 2.33
N PHE A 70 -7.97 0.36 1.84
CA PHE A 70 -6.73 0.20 1.08
C PHE A 70 -6.84 -1.01 0.15
N THR A 71 -6.04 -1.01 -0.91
CA THR A 71 -5.92 -2.12 -1.86
C THR A 71 -4.66 -2.94 -1.53
N VAL A 72 -4.79 -4.27 -1.52
CA VAL A 72 -3.63 -5.18 -1.36
C VAL A 72 -3.24 -5.73 -2.73
N GLU A 73 -2.00 -5.46 -3.14
CA GLU A 73 -1.42 -6.03 -4.34
C GLU A 73 -1.07 -7.52 -4.19
N LYS A 74 -0.86 -8.20 -5.32
CA LYS A 74 -0.45 -9.63 -5.36
C LYS A 74 0.87 -9.92 -4.65
N ASN A 75 1.73 -8.91 -4.51
CA ASN A 75 3.02 -8.99 -3.81
C ASN A 75 2.90 -8.67 -2.29
N GLY A 76 1.68 -8.37 -1.80
CA GLY A 76 1.43 -7.98 -0.42
C GLY A 76 1.66 -6.50 -0.10
N LYS A 77 2.01 -5.67 -1.09
CA LYS A 77 2.09 -4.22 -0.91
C LYS A 77 0.70 -3.61 -0.76
N LEU A 78 0.63 -2.52 0.00
CA LEU A 78 -0.58 -1.72 0.15
C LEU A 78 -0.51 -0.54 -0.82
N ASP A 79 -1.61 -0.30 -1.51
CA ASP A 79 -1.81 0.85 -2.39
C ASP A 79 -3.16 1.53 -2.09
N ASP A 80 -3.37 2.74 -2.59
CA ASP A 80 -4.64 3.49 -2.48
C ASP A 80 -5.19 3.58 -1.04
N VAL A 81 -4.36 3.97 -0.07
CA VAL A 81 -4.79 4.13 1.32
C VAL A 81 -5.64 5.39 1.48
N VAL A 82 -6.92 5.23 1.79
CA VAL A 82 -7.91 6.30 1.93
C VAL A 82 -8.59 6.25 3.30
N ILE A 83 -8.75 7.41 3.93
CA ILE A 83 -9.54 7.57 5.15
C ILE A 83 -10.99 7.89 4.75
N THR A 84 -11.95 7.13 5.29
CA THR A 84 -13.39 7.24 5.01
C THR A 84 -14.15 7.75 6.22
#